data_AF-A0A484BQX7-F1
#
_entry.id   AF-A0A484BQX7-F1
#
_cell.length_a   1.000
_cell.length_b   1.000
_cell.length_c   1.000
_cell.angle_alpha   90.00
_cell.angle_beta   90.00
_cell.angle_gamma   90.00
#
_symmetry.space_group_name_H-M   'P 1'
#
loop_
_entity.id
_entity.type
_entity.pdbx_description
1 polymer ?
#
loop_
_entity_poly.entity_id
_entity_poly.type
_entity_poly.pdbx_seq_one_letter_code
_entity_poly.pdbx_strand_id
1 'polypeptide(L)'
;MSKADRSWINWFVNLPSNEFLCRVPSEYARDKFNLTGLETMVENFQDTLDAILDSEFDIEYGFDRDADAETHPEMAEQVYGLIHARYILTRRGIMDMYLKYKRGDFGICPRIFCNEQAVLPLGLTDRIGESHVKVYCPRCQDIYQPNERCALLDGAMFGCSFPHMFFMQLPHLLPQPPSEKYIPRIYGFKLHELALLPPSSSSSALKSSEQLELDDFEQFDDLQQIEEARVLEEISWPNKKRYNFTID
;
A
#
# COMPACT_ATOMS: atom_id res chain seq x y z
N MET A 1 -15.65 -31.87 -19.48
CA MET A 1 -14.94 -30.58 -19.64
C MET A 1 -15.82 -29.52 -19.02
N SER A 2 -15.42 -28.94 -17.87
CA SER A 2 -16.17 -27.81 -17.31
C SER A 2 -16.12 -26.67 -18.33
N LYS A 3 -17.26 -26.04 -18.63
CA LYS A 3 -17.27 -24.80 -19.42
C LYS A 3 -16.28 -23.83 -18.75
N ALA A 4 -15.43 -23.18 -19.55
CA ALA A 4 -14.63 -22.07 -19.05
C ALA A 4 -15.59 -21.04 -18.42
N ASP A 5 -15.32 -20.64 -17.18
CA ASP A 5 -16.11 -19.63 -16.50
C ASP A 5 -15.93 -18.30 -17.24
N ARG A 6 -16.99 -17.84 -17.89
CA ARG A 6 -17.01 -16.58 -18.66
C ARG A 6 -17.60 -15.42 -17.87
N SER A 7 -17.80 -15.58 -16.57
CA SER A 7 -18.30 -14.49 -15.73
C SER A 7 -17.35 -13.29 -15.72
N TRP A 8 -17.92 -12.09 -15.56
CA TRP A 8 -17.17 -10.86 -15.41
C TRP A 8 -16.14 -10.95 -14.28
N ILE A 9 -16.55 -11.48 -13.11
CA ILE A 9 -15.66 -11.65 -11.96
C ILE A 9 -14.44 -12.49 -12.32
N ASN A 10 -14.63 -13.61 -13.03
CA ASN A 10 -13.51 -14.46 -13.42
C ASN A 10 -12.57 -13.74 -14.40
N TRP A 11 -13.11 -13.00 -15.36
CA TRP A 11 -12.29 -12.18 -16.25
C TRP A 11 -11.51 -11.09 -15.47
N PHE A 12 -12.21 -10.33 -14.62
CA PHE A 12 -11.68 -9.17 -13.91
C PHE A 12 -10.53 -9.52 -12.97
N VAL A 13 -10.66 -10.58 -12.16
CA VAL A 13 -9.59 -10.97 -11.21
C VAL A 13 -8.37 -11.61 -11.86
N ASN A 14 -8.48 -12.04 -13.13
CA ASN A 14 -7.37 -12.61 -13.89
C ASN A 14 -6.65 -11.56 -14.75
N LEU A 15 -7.06 -10.29 -14.71
CA LEU A 15 -6.32 -9.22 -15.35
C LEU A 15 -4.95 -9.03 -14.66
N PRO A 16 -3.86 -8.78 -15.40
CA PRO A 16 -2.52 -8.61 -14.81
C PRO A 16 -2.41 -7.46 -13.79
N SER A 17 -3.26 -6.44 -13.91
CA SER A 17 -3.32 -5.32 -12.97
C SER A 17 -4.04 -5.65 -11.65
N ASN A 18 -4.75 -6.78 -11.63
CA ASN A 18 -5.70 -7.15 -10.59
C ASN A 18 -5.21 -8.36 -9.77
N GLU A 19 -3.91 -8.66 -9.86
CA GLU A 19 -3.30 -9.83 -9.24
C GLU A 19 -3.52 -9.89 -7.72
N PHE A 20 -3.74 -8.76 -7.05
CA PHE A 20 -4.02 -8.77 -5.61
C PHE A 20 -5.44 -9.27 -5.25
N LEU A 21 -6.39 -9.24 -6.18
CA LEU A 21 -7.76 -9.66 -5.92
C LEU A 21 -7.86 -11.19 -5.86
N CYS A 22 -8.77 -11.67 -5.02
CA CYS A 22 -9.23 -13.06 -5.05
C CYS A 22 -10.64 -13.12 -5.65
N ARG A 23 -11.03 -14.29 -6.18
CA ARG A 23 -12.37 -14.51 -6.75
C ARG A 23 -13.38 -14.62 -5.61
N VAL A 24 -14.28 -13.65 -5.49
CA VAL A 24 -15.41 -13.73 -4.57
C VAL A 24 -16.42 -14.77 -5.09
N PRO A 25 -16.85 -15.76 -4.28
CA PRO A 25 -17.89 -16.70 -4.66
C PRO A 25 -19.21 -16.00 -4.98
N SER A 26 -19.85 -16.42 -6.06
CA SER A 26 -21.11 -15.81 -6.51
C SER A 26 -22.24 -15.94 -5.48
N GLU A 27 -22.20 -16.96 -4.64
CA GLU A 27 -23.15 -17.17 -3.54
C GLU A 27 -22.97 -16.13 -2.43
N TYR A 28 -21.73 -15.68 -2.18
CA TYR A 28 -21.46 -14.62 -1.21
C TYR A 28 -21.96 -13.27 -1.72
N ALA A 29 -21.69 -12.99 -3.00
CA ALA A 29 -22.08 -11.74 -3.65
C ALA A 29 -23.58 -11.62 -3.95
N ARG A 30 -24.33 -12.73 -4.00
CA ARG A 30 -25.81 -12.71 -4.14
C ARG A 30 -26.56 -12.56 -2.82
N ASP A 31 -25.91 -12.83 -1.70
CA ASP A 31 -26.55 -12.77 -0.39
C ASP A 31 -26.61 -11.32 0.11
N LYS A 32 -27.82 -10.74 0.08
CA LYS A 32 -28.11 -9.36 0.48
C LYS A 32 -27.62 -9.03 1.88
N PHE A 33 -27.58 -9.99 2.81
CA PHE A 33 -27.09 -9.74 4.16
C PHE A 33 -25.63 -9.28 4.16
N ASN A 34 -24.79 -9.89 3.30
CA ASN A 34 -23.38 -9.53 3.16
C ASN A 34 -23.18 -8.15 2.50
N LEU A 35 -24.17 -7.68 1.75
CA LEU A 35 -24.14 -6.41 1.00
C LEU A 35 -24.74 -5.23 1.75
N THR A 36 -25.34 -5.45 2.92
CA THR A 36 -26.03 -4.42 3.70
C THR A 36 -25.20 -3.13 3.83
N GLY A 37 -25.72 -2.00 3.38
CA GLY A 37 -25.06 -0.68 3.43
C GLY A 37 -24.05 -0.40 2.31
N LEU A 38 -23.73 -1.35 1.43
CA LEU A 38 -22.98 -1.07 0.20
C LEU A 38 -23.83 -0.31 -0.83
N GLU A 39 -25.14 -0.57 -0.82
CA GLU A 39 -26.13 0.00 -1.75
C GLU A 39 -26.14 1.53 -1.77
N THR A 40 -25.74 2.19 -0.67
CA THR A 40 -25.72 3.65 -0.56
C THR A 40 -24.36 4.27 -0.93
N MET A 41 -23.35 3.45 -1.24
CA MET A 41 -21.99 3.91 -1.51
C MET A 41 -21.67 4.05 -2.99
N VAL A 42 -22.44 3.42 -3.87
CA VAL A 42 -22.26 3.48 -5.33
C VAL A 42 -23.62 3.73 -5.97
N GLU A 43 -23.65 4.60 -6.98
CA GLU A 43 -24.84 4.84 -7.79
C GLU A 43 -25.19 3.59 -8.61
N ASN A 44 -26.47 3.37 -8.91
CA ASN A 44 -26.94 2.22 -9.70
C ASN A 44 -26.39 0.86 -9.21
N PHE A 45 -26.25 0.71 -7.89
CA PHE A 45 -25.62 -0.45 -7.26
C PHE A 45 -26.27 -1.78 -7.68
N GLN A 46 -27.59 -1.84 -7.72
CA GLN A 46 -28.31 -3.09 -8.02
C GLN A 46 -28.12 -3.51 -9.48
N ASP A 47 -28.27 -2.59 -10.43
CA ASP A 47 -28.09 -2.88 -11.85
C ASP A 47 -26.64 -3.27 -12.14
N THR A 48 -25.68 -2.56 -11.53
CA THR A 48 -24.25 -2.88 -11.60
C THR A 48 -23.96 -4.26 -10.99
N LEU A 49 -24.57 -4.59 -9.85
CA LEU A 49 -24.41 -5.89 -9.19
C LEU A 49 -24.92 -7.03 -10.09
N ASP A 50 -26.08 -6.84 -10.70
CA ASP A 50 -26.67 -7.83 -11.60
C ASP A 50 -25.79 -8.03 -12.84
N ALA A 51 -25.21 -6.94 -13.38
CA ALA A 51 -24.27 -6.99 -14.50
C ALA A 51 -22.97 -7.76 -14.16
N ILE A 52 -22.34 -7.51 -13.00
CA ILE A 52 -21.10 -8.23 -12.63
C ILE A 52 -21.33 -9.70 -12.26
N LEU A 53 -22.56 -10.06 -11.89
CA LEU A 53 -22.97 -11.43 -11.54
C LEU A 53 -23.49 -12.24 -12.73
N ASP A 54 -23.53 -11.65 -13.93
CA ASP A 54 -23.89 -12.34 -15.14
C ASP A 54 -22.90 -13.48 -15.45
N SER A 55 -23.46 -14.65 -15.69
CA SER A 55 -22.72 -15.85 -16.09
C SER A 55 -22.24 -15.82 -17.55
N GLU A 56 -22.84 -14.97 -18.38
CA GLU A 56 -22.55 -14.84 -19.82
C GLU A 56 -21.99 -13.45 -20.17
N PHE A 57 -21.02 -12.96 -19.39
CA PHE A 57 -20.34 -11.71 -19.69
C PHE A 57 -19.60 -11.79 -21.04
N ASP A 58 -19.84 -10.80 -21.89
CA ASP A 58 -19.22 -10.66 -23.20
C ASP A 58 -17.96 -9.80 -23.09
N ILE A 59 -16.79 -10.42 -23.18
CA ILE A 59 -15.51 -9.71 -23.04
C ILE A 59 -15.26 -8.74 -24.21
N GLU A 60 -15.83 -9.01 -25.39
CA GLU A 60 -15.59 -8.19 -26.60
C GLU A 60 -16.44 -6.92 -26.59
N TYR A 61 -17.70 -7.03 -26.15
CA TYR A 61 -18.64 -5.91 -26.07
C TYR A 61 -18.69 -5.23 -24.69
N GLY A 62 -18.14 -5.88 -23.65
CA GLY A 62 -18.11 -5.35 -22.29
C GLY A 62 -19.50 -5.00 -21.76
N PHE A 63 -19.62 -3.84 -21.13
CA PHE A 63 -20.89 -3.28 -20.66
C PHE A 63 -21.61 -2.44 -21.72
N ASP A 64 -21.03 -2.24 -22.92
CA ASP A 64 -21.60 -1.44 -24.00
C ASP A 64 -22.66 -2.19 -24.84
N ARG A 65 -23.03 -3.40 -24.42
CA ARG A 65 -23.93 -4.29 -25.18
C ARG A 65 -25.34 -3.73 -25.34
N ASP A 66 -25.80 -3.00 -24.33
CA ASP A 66 -27.09 -2.32 -24.31
C ASP A 66 -26.84 -0.81 -24.25
N ALA A 67 -27.24 -0.07 -25.28
CA ALA A 67 -27.03 1.38 -25.37
C ALA A 67 -27.75 2.19 -24.25
N ASP A 68 -28.67 1.55 -23.53
CA ASP A 68 -29.38 2.08 -22.37
C ASP A 68 -28.79 1.57 -21.03
N ALA A 69 -27.68 0.83 -21.04
CA ALA A 69 -27.05 0.35 -19.82
C ALA A 69 -26.44 1.51 -19.03
N GLU A 70 -27.04 1.83 -17.89
CA GLU A 70 -26.49 2.79 -16.92
C GLU A 70 -25.30 2.21 -16.11
N THR A 71 -24.71 1.09 -16.54
CA THR A 71 -23.58 0.45 -15.86
C THR A 71 -22.27 0.77 -16.57
N HIS A 72 -21.36 1.43 -15.87
CA HIS A 72 -20.02 1.74 -16.37
C HIS A 72 -18.96 0.80 -15.77
N PRO A 73 -17.86 0.51 -16.50
CA PRO A 73 -16.78 -0.34 -16.01
C PRO A 73 -16.26 0.09 -14.63
N GLU A 74 -16.07 1.38 -14.41
CA GLU A 74 -15.63 1.96 -13.13
C GLU A 74 -16.58 1.65 -11.96
N MET A 75 -17.90 1.64 -12.21
CA MET A 75 -18.89 1.30 -11.18
C MET A 75 -18.84 -0.19 -10.87
N ALA A 76 -18.69 -1.05 -11.89
CA ALA A 76 -18.51 -2.48 -11.71
C ALA A 76 -17.27 -2.81 -10.86
N GLU A 77 -16.16 -2.11 -11.11
CA GLU A 77 -14.93 -2.21 -10.31
C GLU A 77 -15.15 -1.80 -8.85
N GLN A 78 -15.86 -0.69 -8.62
CA GLN A 78 -16.16 -0.19 -7.28
C GLN A 78 -17.06 -1.15 -6.50
N VAL A 79 -18.16 -1.61 -7.11
CA VAL A 79 -19.09 -2.57 -6.49
C VAL A 79 -18.35 -3.85 -6.13
N TYR A 80 -17.59 -4.42 -7.06
CA TYR A 80 -16.81 -5.63 -6.80
C TYR A 80 -15.76 -5.41 -5.70
N GLY A 81 -15.07 -4.27 -5.75
CA GLY A 81 -14.08 -3.88 -4.75
C GLY A 81 -14.63 -3.84 -3.34
N LEU A 82 -15.78 -3.21 -3.14
CA LEU A 82 -16.44 -3.14 -1.84
C LEU A 82 -16.90 -4.52 -1.33
N ILE A 83 -17.40 -5.36 -2.22
CA ILE A 83 -17.77 -6.75 -1.89
C ILE A 83 -16.53 -7.54 -1.50
N HIS A 84 -15.44 -7.40 -2.26
CA HIS A 84 -14.16 -8.05 -2.01
C HIS A 84 -13.59 -7.67 -0.65
N ALA A 85 -13.59 -6.37 -0.29
CA ALA A 85 -13.13 -5.87 1.00
C ALA A 85 -13.84 -6.54 2.18
N ARG A 86 -15.15 -6.78 2.07
CA ARG A 86 -15.91 -7.54 3.08
C ARG A 86 -15.59 -9.03 3.03
N TYR A 87 -15.53 -9.60 1.84
CA TYR A 87 -15.29 -11.03 1.63
C TYR A 87 -13.98 -11.49 2.27
N ILE A 88 -12.89 -10.73 2.08
CA ILE A 88 -11.56 -11.10 2.59
C ILE A 88 -11.43 -11.02 4.11
N LEU A 89 -12.43 -10.49 4.83
CA LEU A 89 -12.52 -10.55 6.29
C LEU A 89 -13.25 -11.82 6.78
N THR A 90 -13.90 -12.56 5.89
CA THR A 90 -14.54 -13.85 6.23
C THR A 90 -13.50 -14.96 6.31
N ARG A 91 -13.82 -16.04 7.03
CA ARG A 91 -12.92 -17.21 7.11
C ARG A 91 -12.57 -17.79 5.73
N ARG A 92 -13.52 -17.81 4.78
CA ARG A 92 -13.26 -18.33 3.42
C ARG A 92 -12.36 -17.37 2.63
N GLY A 93 -12.67 -16.08 2.64
CA GLY A 93 -11.84 -15.08 1.96
C GLY A 93 -10.42 -15.00 2.51
N ILE A 94 -10.23 -15.12 3.83
CA ILE A 94 -8.88 -15.21 4.44
C ILE A 94 -8.11 -16.42 3.90
N MET A 95 -8.76 -17.57 3.71
CA MET A 95 -8.11 -18.77 3.14
C MET A 95 -7.75 -18.58 1.67
N ASP A 96 -8.61 -17.95 0.88
CA ASP A 96 -8.32 -17.65 -0.53
C ASP A 96 -7.14 -16.68 -0.65
N MET A 97 -7.12 -15.63 0.18
CA MET A 97 -6.00 -14.70 0.25
C MET A 97 -4.73 -15.36 0.83
N TYR A 98 -4.84 -16.33 1.72
CA TYR A 98 -3.70 -17.10 2.24
C TYR A 98 -3.01 -17.89 1.12
N LEU A 99 -3.76 -18.49 0.20
CA LEU A 99 -3.19 -19.19 -0.94
C LEU A 99 -2.37 -18.24 -1.84
N LYS A 100 -2.84 -17.00 -2.02
CA LYS A 100 -2.11 -15.94 -2.74
C LYS A 100 -0.86 -15.50 -1.97
N TYR A 101 -0.99 -15.25 -0.67
CA TYR A 101 0.11 -14.89 0.22
C TYR A 101 1.24 -15.93 0.19
N LYS A 102 0.89 -17.22 0.25
CA LYS A 102 1.86 -18.32 0.21
C LYS A 102 2.62 -18.39 -1.12
N ARG A 103 1.99 -18.01 -2.23
CA ARG A 103 2.63 -17.97 -3.55
C ARG A 103 3.48 -16.72 -3.78
N GLY A 104 3.33 -15.70 -2.94
CA GLY A 104 4.03 -14.43 -3.09
C GLY A 104 3.34 -13.45 -4.06
N ASP A 105 2.07 -13.67 -4.41
CA ASP A 105 1.31 -12.81 -5.33
C ASP A 105 1.28 -11.33 -4.89
N PHE A 106 1.43 -11.06 -3.60
CA PHE A 106 1.41 -9.70 -3.02
C PHE A 106 2.78 -9.02 -2.98
N GLY A 107 3.85 -9.74 -3.34
CA GLY A 107 5.22 -9.29 -3.27
C GLY A 107 5.86 -9.45 -1.89
N ILE A 108 6.97 -8.74 -1.71
CA ILE A 108 7.85 -8.81 -0.54
C ILE A 108 8.14 -7.43 0.03
N CYS A 109 8.59 -7.38 1.29
CA CYS A 109 8.94 -6.14 1.95
C CYS A 109 10.21 -5.52 1.33
N PRO A 110 10.21 -4.21 1.02
CA PRO A 110 11.38 -3.55 0.42
C PRO A 110 12.53 -3.33 1.41
N ARG A 111 12.31 -3.52 2.72
CA ARG A 111 13.38 -3.39 3.72
C ARG A 111 14.30 -4.61 3.63
N ILE A 112 15.59 -4.35 3.40
CA ILE A 112 16.65 -5.38 3.35
C ILE A 112 16.59 -6.31 4.57
N PHE A 113 16.55 -5.74 5.78
CA PHE A 113 16.52 -6.53 7.03
C PHE A 113 15.18 -7.21 7.34
N CYS A 114 14.20 -7.12 6.43
CA CYS A 114 13.01 -7.95 6.48
C CYS A 114 13.20 -9.30 5.78
N ASN A 115 14.37 -9.56 5.15
CA ASN A 115 14.71 -10.85 4.54
C ASN A 115 13.60 -11.37 3.62
N GLU A 116 13.18 -10.54 2.66
CA GLU A 116 12.16 -10.88 1.66
C GLU A 116 10.81 -11.31 2.27
N GLN A 117 10.46 -10.78 3.44
CA GLN A 117 9.18 -11.07 4.08
C GLN A 117 8.00 -10.79 3.13
N ALA A 118 7.18 -11.82 2.87
CA ALA A 118 5.92 -11.67 2.15
C ALA A 118 5.00 -10.65 2.83
N VAL A 119 4.31 -9.84 2.02
CA VAL A 119 3.44 -8.74 2.47
C VAL A 119 1.97 -9.04 2.15
N LEU A 120 1.06 -8.24 2.70
CA LEU A 120 -0.38 -8.32 2.40
C LEU A 120 -0.89 -6.98 1.88
N PRO A 121 -1.86 -6.94 0.96
CA PRO A 121 -2.46 -5.69 0.51
C PRO A 121 -3.26 -5.03 1.65
N LEU A 122 -3.33 -3.71 1.66
CA LEU A 122 -4.22 -2.94 2.52
C LEU A 122 -4.67 -1.64 1.84
N GLY A 123 -5.81 -1.12 2.28
CA GLY A 123 -6.20 0.27 2.09
C GLY A 123 -5.75 1.13 3.27
N LEU A 124 -5.42 2.40 3.03
CA LEU A 124 -5.23 3.38 4.11
C LEU A 124 -6.57 3.94 4.62
N THR A 125 -7.63 3.73 3.85
CA THR A 125 -8.99 4.20 4.05
C THR A 125 -9.94 3.19 3.43
N ASP A 126 -11.16 3.13 3.96
CA ASP A 126 -12.24 2.27 3.46
C ASP A 126 -13.16 3.03 2.46
N ARG A 127 -12.83 4.29 2.13
CA ARG A 127 -13.58 5.13 1.20
C ARG A 127 -12.99 5.02 -0.21
N ILE A 128 -13.85 4.77 -1.19
CA ILE A 128 -13.48 4.70 -2.61
C ILE A 128 -12.86 6.03 -3.07
N GLY A 129 -11.83 5.95 -3.91
CA GLY A 129 -11.19 7.07 -4.60
C GLY A 129 -10.20 7.87 -3.75
N GLU A 130 -10.09 7.60 -2.45
CA GLU A 130 -9.22 8.38 -1.56
C GLU A 130 -7.75 7.94 -1.62
N SER A 131 -7.49 6.63 -1.77
CA SER A 131 -6.12 6.13 -1.81
C SER A 131 -6.00 4.80 -2.54
N HIS A 132 -5.00 4.67 -3.39
CA HIS A 132 -4.61 3.39 -3.98
C HIS A 132 -4.04 2.42 -2.94
N VAL A 133 -4.15 1.13 -3.24
CA VAL A 133 -3.66 0.02 -2.41
C VAL A 133 -2.19 0.21 -1.99
N LYS A 134 -1.92 -0.23 -0.78
CA LYS A 134 -0.60 -0.31 -0.16
C LYS A 134 -0.33 -1.76 0.24
N VAL A 135 0.89 -2.05 0.68
CA VAL A 135 1.22 -3.37 1.23
C VAL A 135 1.76 -3.26 2.65
N TYR A 136 1.26 -4.12 3.53
CA TYR A 136 1.64 -4.23 4.93
C TYR A 136 2.68 -5.35 5.09
N CYS A 137 3.82 -5.01 5.68
CA CYS A 137 4.79 -6.02 6.08
C CYS A 137 4.55 -6.44 7.54
N PRO A 138 4.25 -7.72 7.81
CA PRO A 138 4.01 -8.21 9.16
C PRO A 138 5.27 -8.29 10.02
N ARG A 139 6.45 -8.31 9.40
CA ARG A 139 7.74 -8.42 10.10
C ARG A 139 8.16 -7.08 10.69
N CYS A 140 8.24 -6.03 9.87
CA CYS A 140 8.59 -4.70 10.36
C CYS A 140 7.39 -3.86 10.79
N GLN A 141 6.16 -4.36 10.59
CA GLN A 141 4.90 -3.74 11.02
C GLN A 141 4.68 -2.35 10.43
N ASP A 142 4.93 -2.22 9.12
CA ASP A 142 4.95 -0.94 8.43
C ASP A 142 4.43 -1.10 6.99
N ILE A 143 4.09 0.02 6.36
CA ILE A 143 3.31 0.09 5.12
C ILE A 143 4.17 0.62 3.97
N TYR A 144 4.08 -0.02 2.81
CA TYR A 144 4.87 0.29 1.62
C TYR A 144 4.00 0.43 0.37
N GLN A 145 4.59 0.98 -0.69
CA GLN A 145 3.98 0.99 -2.01
C GLN A 145 4.15 -0.39 -2.66
N PRO A 146 3.10 -0.96 -3.29
CA PRO A 146 3.21 -2.18 -4.09
C PRO A 146 3.99 -1.97 -5.39
N ASN A 147 4.31 -3.07 -6.07
CA ASN A 147 4.79 -3.05 -7.44
C ASN A 147 3.81 -2.34 -8.39
N GLU A 148 4.34 -1.71 -9.43
CA GLU A 148 3.60 -0.85 -10.37
C GLU A 148 2.36 -1.53 -10.98
N ARG A 149 2.43 -2.84 -11.23
CA ARG A 149 1.33 -3.61 -11.86
C ARG A 149 0.00 -3.47 -11.11
N CYS A 150 0.03 -3.54 -9.78
CA CYS A 150 -1.17 -3.48 -8.93
C CYS A 150 -1.31 -2.13 -8.21
N ALA A 151 -0.42 -1.17 -8.46
CA ALA A 151 -0.32 0.07 -7.70
C ALA A 151 -1.50 1.04 -7.90
N LEU A 152 -2.32 0.81 -8.94
CA LEU A 152 -3.48 1.63 -9.28
C LEU A 152 -4.81 1.05 -8.77
N LEU A 153 -4.81 -0.15 -8.18
CA LEU A 153 -6.01 -0.67 -7.53
C LEU A 153 -6.40 0.25 -6.37
N ASP A 154 -7.70 0.46 -6.19
CA ASP A 154 -8.20 1.22 -5.05
C ASP A 154 -7.94 0.46 -3.73
N GLY A 155 -7.43 1.17 -2.72
CA GLY A 155 -7.17 0.59 -1.41
C GLY A 155 -8.44 0.18 -0.68
N ALA A 156 -9.58 0.83 -0.96
CA ALA A 156 -10.88 0.48 -0.40
C ALA A 156 -11.32 -0.95 -0.78
N MET A 157 -10.77 -1.52 -1.88
CA MET A 157 -11.03 -2.92 -2.26
C MET A 157 -10.46 -3.94 -1.27
N PHE A 158 -9.53 -3.53 -0.40
CA PHE A 158 -8.89 -4.38 0.61
C PHE A 158 -9.25 -3.93 2.03
N GLY A 159 -9.54 -2.64 2.20
CA GLY A 159 -9.83 -2.03 3.48
C GLY A 159 -8.62 -1.92 4.42
N CYS A 160 -8.82 -1.18 5.51
CA CYS A 160 -7.76 -0.90 6.48
C CYS A 160 -7.44 -2.08 7.42
N SER A 161 -8.38 -3.02 7.57
CA SER A 161 -8.34 -4.04 8.62
C SER A 161 -7.87 -5.41 8.16
N PHE A 162 -7.79 -5.67 6.85
CA PHE A 162 -7.58 -7.01 6.31
C PHE A 162 -6.30 -7.70 6.81
N PRO A 163 -5.09 -7.10 6.74
CA PRO A 163 -3.88 -7.77 7.24
C PRO A 163 -3.94 -8.13 8.72
N HIS A 164 -4.58 -7.26 9.52
CA HIS A 164 -4.73 -7.48 10.96
C HIS A 164 -5.66 -8.65 11.24
N MET A 165 -6.82 -8.69 10.56
CA MET A 165 -7.76 -9.82 10.65
C MET A 165 -7.12 -11.13 10.18
N PHE A 166 -6.32 -11.08 9.10
CA PHE A 166 -5.59 -12.22 8.57
C PHE A 166 -4.69 -12.87 9.63
N PHE A 167 -3.86 -12.09 10.33
CA PHE A 167 -2.98 -12.62 11.37
C PHE A 167 -3.69 -12.94 12.69
N MET A 168 -4.81 -12.28 13.00
CA MET A 168 -5.67 -12.72 14.11
C MET A 168 -6.23 -14.12 13.88
N GLN A 169 -6.63 -14.43 12.63
CA GLN A 169 -7.14 -15.75 12.26
C GLN A 169 -6.03 -16.80 12.04
N LEU A 170 -4.83 -16.36 11.64
CA LEU A 170 -3.67 -17.21 11.33
C LEU A 170 -2.41 -16.77 12.12
N PRO A 171 -2.42 -16.83 13.45
CA PRO A 171 -1.33 -16.30 14.29
C PRO A 171 0.00 -17.03 14.08
N HIS A 172 -0.03 -18.29 13.65
CA HIS A 172 1.16 -19.10 13.37
C HIS A 172 1.97 -18.61 12.15
N LEU A 173 1.40 -17.72 11.33
CA LEU A 173 2.08 -17.11 10.18
C LEU A 173 2.78 -15.79 10.54
N LEU A 174 2.57 -15.27 11.76
CA LEU A 174 3.14 -14.00 12.17
C LEU A 174 4.67 -14.16 12.39
N PRO A 175 5.52 -13.44 11.63
CA PRO A 175 6.96 -13.55 11.76
C PRO A 175 7.48 -12.85 13.01
N GLN A 176 8.65 -13.26 13.47
CA GLN A 176 9.41 -12.50 14.48
C GLN A 176 9.91 -11.17 13.87
N PRO A 177 10.00 -10.09 14.65
CA PRO A 177 10.51 -8.81 14.17
C PRO A 177 11.97 -8.91 13.69
N PRO A 178 12.45 -7.98 12.83
CA PRO A 178 13.83 -7.98 12.37
C PRO A 178 14.81 -7.94 13.54
N SER A 179 15.77 -8.88 13.55
CA SER A 179 16.88 -8.90 14.51
C SER A 179 17.94 -7.84 14.17
N GLU A 180 18.05 -7.47 12.90
CA GLU A 180 19.07 -6.55 12.39
C GLU A 180 18.45 -5.22 11.96
N LYS A 181 19.23 -4.15 12.11
CA LYS A 181 18.91 -2.80 11.63
C LYS A 181 20.14 -2.21 10.98
N TYR A 182 19.93 -1.30 10.02
CA TYR A 182 21.03 -0.57 9.39
C TYR A 182 21.80 0.22 10.45
N ILE A 183 23.12 0.04 10.49
CA ILE A 183 24.02 0.81 11.37
C ILE A 183 24.85 1.72 10.46
N PRO A 184 24.57 3.04 10.42
CA PRO A 184 25.29 3.96 9.56
C PRO A 184 26.75 4.08 10.03
N ARG A 185 27.68 4.03 9.06
CA ARG A 185 29.11 4.11 9.30
C ARG A 185 29.80 5.02 8.29
N ILE A 186 30.77 5.80 8.76
CA ILE A 186 31.66 6.61 7.91
C ILE A 186 33.09 6.18 8.24
N TYR A 187 33.86 5.82 7.21
CA TYR A 187 35.22 5.25 7.35
C TYR A 187 35.31 4.09 8.37
N GLY A 188 34.25 3.28 8.48
CA GLY A 188 34.16 2.15 9.41
C GLY A 188 33.67 2.50 10.82
N PHE A 189 33.68 3.77 11.21
CA PHE A 189 33.21 4.23 12.51
C PHE A 189 31.70 4.39 12.53
N LYS A 190 31.06 3.95 13.62
CA LYS A 190 29.62 4.17 13.82
C LYS A 190 29.36 5.64 14.04
N LEU A 191 28.32 6.17 13.41
CA LEU A 191 27.85 7.52 13.72
C LEU A 191 27.21 7.57 15.09
N HIS A 192 27.46 8.65 15.81
CA HIS A 192 26.78 8.97 17.07
C HIS A 192 25.34 9.41 16.79
N GLU A 193 24.40 9.11 17.68
CA GLU A 193 22.96 9.38 17.47
C GLU A 193 22.67 10.87 17.24
N LEU A 194 23.39 11.77 17.91
CA LEU A 194 23.26 13.22 17.71
C LEU A 194 23.59 13.67 16.29
N ALA A 195 24.49 12.98 15.59
CA ALA A 195 24.83 13.28 14.20
C ALA A 195 23.73 12.85 13.21
N LEU A 196 22.74 12.08 13.66
CA LEU A 196 21.59 11.62 12.86
C LEU A 196 20.37 12.54 13.03
N LEU A 197 20.39 13.45 14.00
CA LEU A 197 19.31 14.40 14.23
C LEU A 197 19.43 15.59 13.27
N PRO A 198 18.31 16.17 12.81
CA PRO A 198 18.36 17.40 12.06
C PRO A 198 18.97 18.53 12.91
N PRO A 199 19.65 19.52 12.29
CA PRO A 199 20.15 20.68 13.01
C PRO A 199 19.00 21.34 13.78
N SER A 200 19.19 21.58 15.08
CA SER A 200 18.22 22.33 15.86
C SER A 200 18.07 23.72 15.26
N SER A 201 16.83 24.15 14.97
CA SER A 201 16.52 25.50 14.47
C SER A 201 16.85 26.64 15.46
N SER A 202 17.41 26.32 16.62
CA SER A 202 17.80 27.26 17.67
C SER A 202 19.32 27.44 17.74
N SER A 203 19.89 28.16 16.76
CA SER A 203 21.19 28.82 16.89
C SER A 203 21.03 30.35 16.95
N SER A 204 20.00 30.81 17.66
CA SER A 204 19.82 32.23 18.03
C SER A 204 19.83 32.46 19.55
N ALA A 205 20.45 31.55 20.31
CA ALA A 205 20.83 31.81 21.69
C ALA A 205 22.35 31.86 21.79
N LEU A 206 22.91 32.98 21.32
CA LEU A 206 24.21 33.46 21.78
C LEU A 206 24.22 33.36 23.31
N LYS A 207 25.07 32.48 23.84
CA LYS A 207 25.45 32.55 25.25
C LYS A 207 26.01 33.95 25.46
N SER A 208 25.37 34.69 26.36
CA SER A 208 25.79 36.00 26.81
C SER A 208 27.29 36.01 27.10
N SER A 209 27.96 36.97 26.49
CA SER A 209 29.36 37.34 26.68
C SER A 209 29.64 37.66 28.14
N GLU A 210 30.12 36.68 28.91
CA GLU A 210 30.95 36.86 30.11
C GLU A 210 31.33 35.45 30.59
N GLN A 211 32.62 35.20 30.84
CA GLN A 211 33.25 33.92 31.15
C GLN A 211 33.56 33.04 29.93
N LEU A 212 34.69 33.33 29.29
CA LEU A 212 35.84 32.42 29.20
C LEU A 212 36.99 33.22 28.56
N GLU A 213 37.74 33.91 29.41
CA GLU A 213 39.07 34.42 29.05
C GLU A 213 40.06 33.25 29.02
N LEU A 214 40.89 33.25 27.97
CA LEU A 214 42.20 32.61 27.84
C LEU A 214 42.24 31.08 27.78
N ASP A 215 42.26 30.54 26.56
CA ASP A 215 43.49 29.91 26.06
C ASP A 215 43.52 29.90 24.52
N ASP A 216 44.74 29.91 24.01
CA ASP A 216 45.24 30.58 22.82
C ASP A 216 45.21 29.73 21.54
N PHE A 217 45.50 30.40 20.42
CA PHE A 217 45.92 29.89 19.10
C PHE A 217 44.90 29.57 17.97
N GLU A 218 44.83 30.55 17.06
CA GLU A 218 44.73 30.48 15.59
C GLU A 218 44.04 29.29 14.91
N GLN A 219 42.87 29.53 14.33
CA GLN A 219 42.74 29.50 12.85
C GLN A 219 41.41 30.09 12.38
N PHE A 220 41.52 31.30 11.84
CA PHE A 220 40.63 31.85 10.83
C PHE A 220 40.63 30.92 9.60
N ASP A 221 39.49 30.28 9.29
CA ASP A 221 39.00 30.10 7.90
C ASP A 221 37.59 29.48 7.77
N ASP A 222 36.97 28.97 8.84
CA ASP A 222 35.73 28.18 8.70
C ASP A 222 34.40 28.97 8.70
N LEU A 223 34.43 30.31 8.80
CA LEU A 223 33.19 31.11 8.83
C LEU A 223 32.65 31.47 7.44
N GLN A 224 33.48 31.41 6.38
CA GLN A 224 33.01 31.66 5.01
C GLN A 224 32.31 30.46 4.37
N GLN A 225 32.61 29.23 4.80
CA GLN A 225 31.93 28.02 4.27
C GLN A 225 30.52 27.84 4.84
N ILE A 226 30.21 28.44 5.99
CA ILE A 226 28.88 28.35 6.62
C ILE A 226 27.87 29.28 5.92
N GLU A 227 28.31 30.39 5.35
CA GLU A 227 27.44 31.31 4.60
C GLU A 227 27.09 30.80 3.21
N GLU A 228 27.98 30.08 2.53
CA GLU A 228 27.67 29.43 1.24
C GLU A 228 26.64 28.31 1.39
N ALA A 229 26.55 27.67 2.56
CA ALA A 229 25.53 26.65 2.85
C ALA A 229 24.10 27.23 3.00
N ARG A 230 23.95 28.52 3.33
CA ARG A 230 22.63 29.17 3.52
C ARG A 230 21.93 29.53 2.21
N VAL A 231 22.66 29.59 1.09
CA VAL A 231 22.08 29.94 -0.22
C VAL A 231 21.36 28.75 -0.89
N LEU A 232 21.48 27.54 -0.34
CA LEU A 232 20.83 26.33 -0.89
C LEU A 232 19.44 26.02 -0.27
N GLU A 233 18.90 26.87 0.61
CA GLU A 233 17.59 26.63 1.23
C GLU A 233 16.39 26.76 0.27
N GLU A 234 16.59 27.22 -0.98
CA GLU A 234 15.55 27.24 -2.02
C GLU A 234 15.70 26.15 -3.09
N ILE A 235 16.23 24.98 -2.74
CA ILE A 235 16.03 23.80 -3.61
C ILE A 235 14.58 23.34 -3.43
N SER A 236 13.69 23.89 -4.27
CA SER A 236 12.46 23.22 -4.67
C SER A 236 12.85 21.83 -5.17
N TRP A 237 12.63 20.80 -4.35
CA TRP A 237 12.91 19.42 -4.73
C TRP A 237 12.07 19.09 -5.96
N PRO A 238 12.67 18.94 -7.16
CA PRO A 238 11.91 18.51 -8.32
C PRO A 238 11.31 17.14 -8.01
N ASN A 239 10.05 16.93 -8.44
CA ASN A 239 9.24 15.70 -8.29
C ASN A 239 10.03 14.53 -7.72
N LYS A 240 9.83 14.22 -6.43
CA LYS A 240 10.46 13.09 -5.74
C LYS A 240 10.35 11.85 -6.63
N LYS A 241 11.45 11.46 -7.28
CA LYS A 241 11.51 10.19 -8.02
C LYS A 241 11.34 9.08 -7.00
N ARG A 242 10.17 8.45 -6.98
CA ARG A 242 9.92 7.25 -6.19
C ARG A 242 10.59 6.10 -6.93
N TYR A 243 11.72 5.64 -6.41
CA TYR A 243 12.36 4.45 -6.94
C TYR A 243 11.57 3.24 -6.47
N ASN A 244 10.89 2.58 -7.41
CA ASN A 244 10.37 1.23 -7.19
C ASN A 244 11.57 0.29 -7.28
N PHE A 245 12.04 -0.20 -6.13
CA PHE A 245 13.12 -1.18 -6.07
C PHE A 245 12.53 -2.56 -6.39
N THR A 246 12.29 -2.84 -7.67
CA THR A 246 12.18 -4.23 -8.14
C THR A 246 13.60 -4.77 -8.29
N ILE A 247 13.92 -5.84 -7.56
CA ILE A 247 15.09 -6.66 -7.86
C ILE A 247 14.61 -7.65 -8.92
N ASP A 248 15.23 -7.59 -10.10
CA ASP A 248 14.94 -8.45 -11.27
C ASP A 248 14.99 -9.95 -10.93
#